data_AF-A0A6C0J3Y2-F1
#
_entry.id   AF-A0A6C0J3Y2-F1
#
_cell.length_a   1.000
_cell.length_b   1.000
_cell.length_c   1.000
_cell.angle_alpha   90.00
_cell.angle_beta   90.00
_cell.angle_gamma   90.00
#
_symmetry.space_group_name_H-M   'P 1'
#
loop_
_entity.id
_entity.type
_entity.pdbx_description
1 polymer ?
#
loop_
_entity_poly.entity_id
_entity_poly.type
_entity_poly.pdbx_seq_one_letter_code
_entity_poly.pdbx_strand_id
1 'polypeptide(L)'
;MFVNADNMWEAFYDAEDGTSEIEVCGYLANKELEDQVSHCWDFPRQITDDLYTTDGELTPVVCGVAGRGDGGRANCSYEEPYGSIIWHTHPLNSKPYPSPEDIIKGLKPRDDPLEIKDNLLICRWGIWEWSAGNKQVWDSRKKNEYKEFIKEKGHELAEDAYSDVPENSLGKRRVDLNKTIHSSILEFIYDLDEYFTEFKFQIQFTSWNDARPYYYLNFGGGGGGAGYCSIQ
;
A
#
# COMPACT_ATOMS: atom_id res chain seq x y z
N MET A 1 5.50 15.23 -6.31
CA MET A 1 5.10 15.17 -4.89
C MET A 1 5.98 14.14 -4.22
N PHE A 2 6.42 14.40 -2.99
CA PHE A 2 7.31 13.49 -2.26
C PHE A 2 6.87 13.38 -0.80
N VAL A 3 7.30 12.33 -0.12
CA VAL A 3 7.09 12.12 1.31
C VAL A 3 8.45 11.88 1.97
N ASN A 4 8.66 12.41 3.17
CA ASN A 4 9.80 11.97 3.98
C ASN A 4 9.59 10.50 4.40
N ALA A 5 10.47 9.61 3.96
CA ALA A 5 10.32 8.17 4.17
C ALA A 5 10.44 7.78 5.64
N ASP A 6 11.20 8.54 6.43
CA ASP A 6 11.29 8.33 7.88
C ASP A 6 9.98 8.74 8.56
N ASN A 7 9.32 9.83 8.13
CA ASN A 7 7.98 10.20 8.65
C ASN A 7 6.91 9.13 8.32
N MET A 8 6.97 8.52 7.12
CA MET A 8 6.09 7.39 6.76
C MET A 8 6.37 6.16 7.61
N TRP A 9 7.66 5.87 7.86
CA TRP A 9 8.08 4.75 8.68
C TRP A 9 7.70 4.95 10.15
N GLU A 10 7.87 6.16 10.70
CA GLU A 10 7.48 6.51 12.06
C GLU A 10 5.97 6.43 12.24
N ALA A 11 5.17 6.97 11.31
CA ALA A 11 3.72 6.81 11.33
C ALA A 11 3.28 5.34 11.30
N PHE A 12 4.01 4.49 10.57
CA PHE A 12 3.81 3.04 10.55
C PHE A 12 4.22 2.38 11.88
N TYR A 13 5.37 2.76 12.45
CA TYR A 13 5.93 2.15 13.65
C TYR A 13 5.21 2.58 14.93
N ASP A 14 4.88 3.86 15.08
CA ASP A 14 4.18 4.42 16.25
C ASP A 14 2.72 3.96 16.32
N ALA A 15 2.11 3.66 15.18
CA ALA A 15 0.76 3.09 15.14
C ALA A 15 0.72 1.61 15.59
N GLU A 16 1.85 0.91 15.57
CA GLU A 16 1.98 -0.43 16.12
C GLU A 16 2.41 -0.34 17.61
N ASP A 17 1.43 -0.31 18.53
CA ASP A 17 1.69 -0.40 19.98
C ASP A 17 2.16 -1.82 20.38
N GLY A 18 3.27 -2.30 19.81
CA GLY A 18 4.09 -3.49 20.14
C GLY A 18 3.40 -4.84 20.35
N THR A 19 2.07 -4.88 20.31
CA THR A 19 1.20 -5.88 20.95
C THR A 19 -0.13 -6.05 20.23
N SER A 20 -0.50 -5.15 19.31
CA SER A 20 -1.76 -5.19 18.59
C SER A 20 -1.54 -5.07 17.07
N GLU A 21 -2.05 -6.08 16.34
CA GLU A 21 -2.00 -6.20 14.87
C GLU A 21 -3.00 -5.22 14.25
N ILE A 22 -2.64 -3.93 14.24
CA ILE A 22 -3.54 -2.88 13.80
C ILE A 22 -3.11 -2.39 12.43
N GLU A 23 -3.97 -2.55 11.43
CA GLU A 23 -3.82 -1.82 10.16
C GLU A 23 -4.25 -0.38 10.35
N VAL A 24 -3.42 0.55 9.86
CA VAL A 24 -3.71 1.98 9.88
C VAL A 24 -3.84 2.48 8.46
N CYS A 25 -4.68 3.49 8.26
CA CYS A 25 -4.86 4.07 6.96
C CYS A 25 -5.26 5.54 6.99
N GLY A 26 -5.13 6.17 5.83
CA GLY A 26 -5.63 7.50 5.61
C GLY A 26 -5.29 7.99 4.22
N TYR A 27 -4.96 9.28 4.12
CA TYR A 27 -4.56 9.91 2.86
C TYR A 27 -3.26 10.70 3.03
N LEU A 28 -2.63 11.01 1.91
CA LEU A 28 -1.46 11.87 1.85
C LEU A 28 -1.92 13.31 1.60
N ALA A 29 -1.67 14.21 2.55
CA ALA A 29 -2.11 15.60 2.49
C ALA A 29 -0.94 16.52 2.14
N ASN A 30 -1.17 17.56 1.34
CA ASN A 30 -0.26 18.69 1.24
C ASN A 30 -0.84 19.88 2.04
N LYS A 31 -0.04 20.95 2.20
CA LYS A 31 -0.46 22.20 2.86
C LYS A 31 -1.67 22.88 2.20
N GLU A 32 -1.90 22.66 0.91
CA GLU A 32 -3.06 23.19 0.18
C GLU A 32 -4.35 22.39 0.43
N LEU A 33 -4.23 21.18 1.01
CA LEU A 33 -5.33 20.26 1.34
C LEU A 33 -5.66 20.28 2.84
N GLU A 34 -5.20 21.29 3.59
CA GLU A 34 -5.44 21.45 5.04
C GLU A 34 -6.94 21.43 5.40
N ASP A 35 -7.80 21.93 4.51
CA ASP A 35 -9.27 21.86 4.64
C ASP A 35 -9.84 20.42 4.63
N GLN A 36 -9.09 19.43 4.13
CA GLN A 36 -9.49 18.01 4.18
C GLN A 36 -9.16 17.35 5.54
N VAL A 37 -8.21 17.90 6.29
CA VAL A 37 -7.72 17.40 7.59
C VAL A 37 -8.77 17.48 8.69
N SER A 38 -9.76 18.37 8.57
CA SER A 38 -10.82 18.54 9.56
C SER A 38 -11.76 17.34 9.75
N HIS A 39 -11.66 16.29 8.90
CA HIS A 39 -12.56 15.14 8.87
C HIS A 39 -11.97 13.87 9.53
N CYS A 40 -10.74 13.91 10.03
CA CYS A 40 -10.10 12.78 10.71
C CYS A 40 -10.22 12.98 12.23
N TRP A 41 -11.30 12.47 12.82
CA TRP A 41 -11.78 12.95 14.14
C TRP A 41 -11.21 12.27 15.40
N ASP A 42 -10.45 11.18 15.32
CA ASP A 42 -10.14 10.40 16.54
C ASP A 42 -8.66 10.05 16.78
N PHE A 43 -7.72 10.40 15.89
CA PHE A 43 -6.30 10.36 16.24
C PHE A 43 -5.86 11.73 16.76
N PRO A 44 -5.50 11.86 18.05
CA PRO A 44 -5.21 13.14 18.64
C PRO A 44 -4.05 13.77 17.87
N ARG A 45 -4.26 15.03 17.45
CA ARG A 45 -3.27 15.98 16.94
C ARG A 45 -1.85 15.69 17.45
N GLN A 46 -1.13 14.82 16.75
CA GLN A 46 0.33 14.77 16.75
C GLN A 46 0.88 15.31 15.43
N ILE A 47 0.01 15.82 14.56
CA ILE A 47 0.40 16.69 13.46
C ILE A 47 0.69 18.05 14.08
N THR A 48 1.86 18.16 14.69
CA THR A 48 2.40 19.42 15.21
C THR A 48 2.61 20.37 14.05
N ASP A 49 2.45 21.67 14.30
CA ASP A 49 2.54 22.78 13.33
C ASP A 49 3.88 22.85 12.54
N ASP A 50 4.82 21.94 12.83
CA ASP A 50 6.17 21.84 12.26
C ASP A 50 6.28 20.87 11.07
N LEU A 51 5.23 20.13 10.66
CA LEU A 51 5.33 19.10 9.60
C LEU A 51 5.33 19.66 8.16
N TYR A 52 4.84 20.88 7.94
CA TYR A 52 4.81 21.50 6.61
C TYR A 52 6.05 22.35 6.36
N THR A 53 7.23 21.73 6.40
CA THR A 53 8.50 22.47 6.24
C THR A 53 8.81 22.84 4.79
N THR A 54 8.28 22.08 3.81
CA THR A 54 8.69 22.18 2.41
C THR A 54 7.49 22.11 1.44
N ASP A 55 7.45 23.02 0.47
CA ASP A 55 6.43 23.01 -0.59
C ASP A 55 6.50 21.72 -1.42
N GLY A 56 5.35 21.06 -1.62
CA GLY A 56 5.24 19.82 -2.40
C GLY A 56 5.54 18.52 -1.62
N GLU A 57 5.89 18.63 -0.33
CA GLU A 57 5.91 17.50 0.61
C GLU A 57 4.47 17.09 0.95
N LEU A 58 4.21 15.78 0.91
CA LEU A 58 2.97 15.19 1.38
C LEU A 58 3.19 14.59 2.76
N THR A 59 2.28 14.89 3.67
CA THR A 59 2.27 14.37 5.04
C THR A 59 1.25 13.25 5.14
N PRO A 60 1.62 12.05 5.64
CA PRO A 60 0.65 11.00 5.91
C PRO A 60 -0.29 11.44 7.05
N VAL A 61 -1.58 11.52 6.75
CA VAL A 61 -2.62 11.79 7.74
C VAL A 61 -3.34 10.49 8.06
N VAL A 62 -3.36 10.10 9.34
CA VAL A 62 -4.10 8.93 9.82
C VAL A 62 -5.56 9.30 10.04
N CYS A 63 -6.46 8.61 9.34
CA CYS A 63 -7.90 8.90 9.36
C CYS A 63 -8.76 7.71 9.70
N GLY A 64 -8.17 6.51 9.73
CA GLY A 64 -8.81 5.30 10.18
C GLY A 64 -7.79 4.38 10.82
N VAL A 65 -8.25 3.71 11.88
CA VAL A 65 -7.58 2.55 12.44
C VAL A 65 -8.54 1.39 12.29
N ALA A 66 -8.06 0.30 11.70
CA ALA A 66 -8.86 -0.90 11.56
C ALA A 66 -9.17 -1.48 12.95
N GLY A 67 -10.33 -1.13 13.49
CA GLY A 67 -10.90 -1.82 14.65
C GLY A 67 -11.14 -3.29 14.30
N ARG A 68 -11.09 -4.17 15.32
CA ARG A 68 -11.42 -5.60 15.21
C ARG A 68 -12.85 -5.76 14.67
N GLY A 69 -13.01 -5.78 13.35
CA GLY A 69 -14.30 -6.03 12.71
C GLY A 69 -14.80 -7.45 12.99
N ASP A 70 -16.12 -7.62 12.94
CA ASP A 70 -16.81 -8.91 13.14
C ASP A 70 -16.22 -10.00 12.21
N GLY A 71 -15.32 -10.82 12.76
CA GLY A 71 -14.56 -11.83 12.01
C GLY A 71 -13.04 -11.74 12.13
N GLY A 72 -12.50 -10.77 12.86
CA GLY A 72 -11.08 -10.71 13.24
C GLY A 72 -10.11 -10.23 12.18
N ARG A 73 -10.60 -9.73 11.02
CA ARG A 73 -9.76 -9.06 10.03
C ARG A 73 -9.88 -7.55 10.19
N ALA A 74 -8.74 -6.89 10.39
CA ALA A 74 -8.61 -5.46 10.21
C ALA A 74 -9.06 -5.11 8.78
N ASN A 75 -9.89 -4.07 8.63
CA ASN A 75 -10.20 -3.49 7.35
C ASN A 75 -10.23 -1.98 7.52
N CYS A 76 -9.34 -1.29 6.81
CA CYS A 76 -9.48 0.13 6.63
C CYS A 76 -10.70 0.42 5.74
N SER A 77 -11.77 0.94 6.36
CA SER A 77 -12.91 1.53 5.67
C SER A 77 -13.18 2.90 6.27
N TYR A 78 -12.74 3.94 5.57
CA TYR A 78 -13.21 5.31 5.81
C TYR A 78 -14.42 5.58 4.91
N GLU A 79 -15.44 6.23 5.46
CA GLU A 79 -16.73 6.45 4.78
C GLU A 79 -16.76 7.76 3.96
N GLU A 80 -15.81 8.66 4.18
CA GLU A 80 -15.73 9.97 3.51
C GLU A 80 -14.74 9.94 2.31
N PRO A 81 -14.90 10.82 1.29
CA PRO A 81 -14.11 10.77 0.07
C PRO A 81 -12.62 11.03 0.33
N TYR A 82 -11.79 10.02 0.07
CA TYR A 82 -10.34 10.13 0.13
C TYR A 82 -9.84 11.04 -1.00
N GLY A 83 -9.07 12.07 -0.68
CA GLY A 83 -8.37 12.86 -1.69
C GLY A 83 -7.39 12.01 -2.51
N SER A 84 -7.79 11.54 -3.70
CA SER A 84 -7.00 10.90 -4.77
C SER A 84 -6.13 9.66 -4.47
N ILE A 85 -5.41 9.60 -3.33
CA ILE A 85 -4.49 8.53 -2.93
C ILE A 85 -4.92 7.98 -1.55
N ILE A 86 -5.20 6.68 -1.48
CA ILE A 86 -5.25 5.96 -0.21
C ILE A 86 -3.87 5.46 0.12
N TRP A 87 -3.49 5.62 1.39
CA TRP A 87 -2.44 4.79 1.95
C TRP A 87 -2.96 3.94 3.11
N HIS A 88 -2.44 2.73 3.24
CA HIS A 88 -2.64 1.90 4.41
C HIS A 88 -1.37 1.13 4.77
N THR A 89 -1.33 0.59 5.98
CA THR A 89 -0.24 -0.23 6.48
C THR A 89 -0.66 -1.69 6.62
N HIS A 90 0.29 -2.60 6.45
CA HIS A 90 0.15 -3.97 6.96
C HIS A 90 1.02 -4.14 8.20
N PRO A 91 0.53 -4.80 9.26
CA PRO A 91 1.31 -5.04 10.46
C PRO A 91 2.70 -5.66 10.17
N LEU A 92 3.72 -5.36 10.98
CA LEU A 92 5.09 -5.85 10.82
C LEU A 92 5.21 -7.38 10.83
N ASN A 93 4.22 -8.06 11.42
CA ASN A 93 4.09 -9.52 11.47
C ASN A 93 3.07 -10.08 10.45
N SER A 94 2.45 -9.22 9.64
CA SER A 94 1.55 -9.59 8.56
C SER A 94 2.30 -9.75 7.23
N LYS A 95 1.54 -10.03 6.18
CA LYS A 95 2.00 -10.20 4.80
C LYS A 95 2.59 -8.89 4.30
N PRO A 96 3.85 -8.84 3.86
CA PRO A 96 4.50 -7.62 3.39
C PRO A 96 4.24 -7.30 1.90
N TYR A 97 3.05 -7.62 1.41
CA TYR A 97 2.61 -7.39 0.03
C TYR A 97 1.07 -7.21 -0.01
N PRO A 98 0.52 -6.58 -1.08
CA PRO A 98 -0.91 -6.28 -1.17
C PRO A 98 -1.79 -7.54 -1.13
N SER A 99 -2.91 -7.46 -0.41
CA SER A 99 -3.92 -8.52 -0.41
C SER A 99 -4.76 -8.48 -1.69
N PRO A 100 -5.49 -9.57 -2.03
CA PRO A 100 -6.48 -9.53 -3.11
C PRO A 100 -7.50 -8.42 -2.93
N GLU A 101 -7.91 -8.13 -1.69
CA GLU A 101 -8.82 -7.03 -1.39
C GLU A 101 -8.23 -5.66 -1.76
N ASP A 102 -6.93 -5.45 -1.53
CA ASP A 102 -6.23 -4.18 -1.81
C ASP A 102 -6.13 -3.92 -3.32
N ILE A 103 -5.70 -4.92 -4.08
CA ILE A 103 -5.62 -4.80 -5.55
C ILE A 103 -7.01 -4.58 -6.15
N ILE A 104 -8.01 -5.35 -5.69
CA ILE A 104 -9.40 -5.21 -6.16
C ILE A 104 -10.00 -3.84 -5.82
N LYS A 105 -9.64 -3.23 -4.68
CA LYS A 105 -10.04 -1.86 -4.35
C LYS A 105 -9.52 -0.86 -5.41
N GLY A 106 -8.30 -1.06 -5.91
CA GLY A 106 -7.69 -0.23 -6.95
C GLY A 106 -8.33 -0.37 -8.34
N LEU A 107 -8.78 -1.58 -8.70
CA LEU A 107 -9.34 -1.89 -10.03
C LEU A 107 -10.80 -1.43 -10.22
N LYS A 108 -11.56 -1.29 -9.12
CA LYS A 108 -13.00 -1.00 -9.19
C LYS A 108 -13.28 0.44 -9.62
N PRO A 109 -14.30 0.66 -10.49
CA PRO A 109 -14.80 1.98 -10.79
C PRO A 109 -15.45 2.56 -9.55
N ARG A 110 -15.50 3.89 -9.58
CA ARG A 110 -15.87 4.76 -8.49
C ARG A 110 -16.67 5.90 -9.13
N ASP A 111 -17.82 6.19 -8.56
CA ASP A 111 -18.84 7.07 -9.14
C ASP A 111 -18.51 8.56 -8.89
N ASP A 112 -17.64 8.87 -7.93
CA ASP A 112 -17.25 10.24 -7.56
C ASP A 112 -15.87 10.63 -8.14
N PRO A 113 -15.70 11.80 -8.80
CA PRO A 113 -14.40 12.33 -9.21
C PRO A 113 -13.35 12.48 -8.11
N LEU A 114 -13.80 12.59 -6.85
CA LEU A 114 -13.01 12.66 -5.63
C LEU A 114 -12.63 11.26 -5.10
N GLU A 115 -13.18 10.17 -5.63
CA GLU A 115 -12.83 8.82 -5.18
C GLU A 115 -11.44 8.36 -5.66
N ILE A 116 -10.91 7.41 -4.90
CA ILE A 116 -9.54 6.89 -4.89
C ILE A 116 -9.09 6.43 -6.27
N LYS A 117 -8.02 7.06 -6.78
CA LYS A 117 -7.41 6.68 -8.05
C LYS A 117 -6.22 5.76 -7.82
N ASP A 118 -5.45 6.09 -6.80
CA ASP A 118 -4.14 5.56 -6.52
C ASP A 118 -4.09 4.95 -5.11
N ASN A 119 -3.35 3.87 -4.95
CA ASN A 119 -3.26 3.12 -3.70
C ASN A 119 -1.80 2.93 -3.33
N LEU A 120 -1.52 3.07 -2.04
CA LEU A 120 -0.21 2.95 -1.46
C LEU A 120 -0.27 2.01 -0.25
N LEU A 121 0.53 0.95 -0.25
CA LEU A 121 0.70 0.07 0.92
C LEU A 121 2.10 0.27 1.49
N ILE A 122 2.15 0.64 2.76
CA ILE A 122 3.38 0.72 3.54
C ILE A 122 3.49 -0.57 4.35
N CYS A 123 4.58 -1.30 4.18
CA CYS A 123 4.77 -2.55 4.92
C CYS A 123 6.24 -2.78 5.26
N ARG A 124 6.50 -3.91 5.91
CA ARG A 124 7.85 -4.31 6.33
C ARG A 124 8.90 -4.26 5.22
N TRP A 125 8.58 -4.71 4.00
CA TRP A 125 9.58 -4.79 2.93
C TRP A 125 9.83 -3.43 2.25
N GLY A 126 8.84 -2.54 2.25
CA GLY A 126 8.93 -1.28 1.54
C GLY A 126 7.55 -0.68 1.30
N ILE A 127 7.46 0.08 0.21
CA ILE A 127 6.27 0.77 -0.24
C ILE A 127 5.80 0.15 -1.55
N TRP A 128 4.53 -0.22 -1.61
CA TRP A 128 3.86 -0.66 -2.82
C TRP A 128 2.96 0.46 -3.31
N GLU A 129 2.97 0.72 -4.61
CA GLU A 129 2.06 1.67 -5.27
C GLU A 129 1.33 0.96 -6.39
N TRP A 130 0.02 1.18 -6.50
CA TRP A 130 -0.73 0.73 -7.68
C TRP A 130 -1.88 1.64 -8.05
N SER A 131 -2.20 1.62 -9.34
CA SER A 131 -3.31 2.38 -9.94
C SER A 131 -3.90 1.63 -11.12
N ALA A 132 -5.09 2.06 -11.56
CA ALA A 132 -5.74 1.54 -12.76
C ALA A 132 -6.33 2.70 -13.57
N GLY A 133 -5.86 2.86 -14.81
CA GLY A 133 -6.26 3.97 -15.67
C GLY A 133 -7.57 3.75 -16.45
N ASN A 134 -8.08 2.51 -16.51
CA ASN A 134 -9.22 2.11 -17.33
C ASN A 134 -10.28 1.34 -16.50
N LYS A 135 -10.73 1.91 -15.38
CA LYS A 135 -11.61 1.23 -14.41
C LYS A 135 -13.02 0.89 -14.94
N GLN A 136 -13.45 1.49 -16.05
CA GLN A 136 -14.75 1.23 -16.68
C GLN A 136 -14.90 -0.18 -17.27
N VAL A 137 -13.79 -0.92 -17.45
CA VAL A 137 -13.83 -2.31 -17.94
C VAL A 137 -14.18 -3.31 -16.83
N TRP A 138 -14.29 -2.85 -15.58
CA TRP A 138 -14.62 -3.69 -14.45
C TRP A 138 -15.93 -4.45 -14.65
N ASP A 139 -15.85 -5.78 -14.53
CA ASP A 139 -16.99 -6.68 -14.49
C ASP A 139 -17.13 -7.30 -13.11
N SER A 140 -18.19 -6.95 -12.39
CA SER A 140 -18.46 -7.48 -11.05
C SER A 140 -18.63 -9.00 -11.02
N ARG A 141 -18.98 -9.63 -12.15
CA ARG A 141 -19.09 -11.09 -12.30
C ARG A 141 -17.72 -11.78 -12.29
N LYS A 142 -16.66 -11.09 -12.72
CA LYS A 142 -15.27 -11.58 -12.72
C LYS A 142 -14.55 -11.35 -11.38
N LYS A 143 -15.17 -10.66 -10.42
CA LYS A 143 -14.55 -10.33 -9.13
C LYS A 143 -13.89 -11.53 -8.42
N ASN A 144 -14.52 -12.69 -8.43
CA ASN A 144 -13.98 -13.88 -7.77
C ASN A 144 -12.81 -14.48 -8.56
N GLU A 145 -12.89 -14.47 -9.89
CA GLU A 145 -11.78 -14.88 -10.77
C GLU A 145 -10.54 -14.04 -10.51
N TYR A 146 -10.71 -12.70 -10.50
CA TYR A 146 -9.63 -11.77 -10.19
C TYR A 146 -9.02 -12.03 -8.80
N LYS A 147 -9.87 -12.27 -7.79
CA LYS A 147 -9.41 -12.58 -6.44
C LYS A 147 -8.60 -13.87 -6.36
N GLU A 148 -9.06 -14.94 -7.01
CA GLU A 148 -8.33 -16.20 -6.99
C GLU A 148 -7.01 -16.09 -7.74
N PHE A 149 -6.95 -15.38 -8.88
CA PHE A 149 -5.68 -15.09 -9.56
C PHE A 149 -4.68 -14.36 -8.66
N ILE A 150 -5.08 -13.25 -8.04
CA ILE A 150 -4.19 -12.48 -7.15
C ILE A 150 -3.74 -13.34 -5.95
N LYS A 151 -4.64 -14.18 -5.43
CA LYS A 151 -4.34 -15.06 -4.30
C LYS A 151 -3.38 -16.18 -4.67
N GLU A 152 -3.49 -16.75 -5.86
CA GLU A 152 -2.54 -17.72 -6.42
C GLU A 152 -1.15 -17.09 -6.52
N LYS A 153 -1.02 -15.92 -7.14
CA LYS A 153 0.24 -15.21 -7.28
C LYS A 153 0.83 -14.74 -5.95
N GLY A 154 -0.03 -14.30 -5.03
CA GLY A 154 0.38 -13.98 -3.67
C GLY A 154 0.76 -15.20 -2.83
N HIS A 155 0.32 -16.40 -3.23
CA HIS A 155 0.75 -17.65 -2.60
C HIS A 155 2.12 -18.09 -3.12
N GLU A 156 2.37 -18.01 -4.42
CA GLU A 156 3.69 -18.27 -5.03
C GLU A 156 4.78 -17.37 -4.38
N LEU A 157 4.51 -16.05 -4.29
CA LEU A 157 5.40 -15.11 -3.60
C LEU A 157 5.64 -15.50 -2.12
N ALA A 158 4.61 -16.00 -1.43
CA ALA A 158 4.74 -16.44 -0.05
C ALA A 158 5.53 -17.75 0.07
N GLU A 159 5.36 -18.70 -0.85
CA GLU A 159 6.15 -19.93 -0.82
C GLU A 159 7.64 -19.61 -0.96
N ASP A 160 8.01 -18.75 -1.90
CA ASP A 160 9.41 -18.32 -2.06
C ASP A 160 9.96 -17.54 -0.87
N ALA A 161 9.13 -16.67 -0.27
CA ALA A 161 9.57 -15.86 0.85
C ALA A 161 9.69 -16.64 2.17
N TYR A 162 8.90 -17.70 2.33
CA TYR A 162 8.77 -18.44 3.58
C TYR A 162 9.20 -19.92 3.47
N SER A 163 9.77 -20.37 2.36
CA SER A 163 10.17 -21.77 2.11
C SER A 163 11.10 -22.35 3.19
N ASP A 164 12.03 -21.53 3.66
CA ASP A 164 13.05 -21.93 4.64
C ASP A 164 12.61 -21.63 6.09
N VAL A 165 11.40 -21.11 6.28
CA VAL A 165 10.84 -20.80 7.59
C VAL A 165 10.12 -22.05 8.10
N PRO A 166 10.52 -22.62 9.25
CA PRO A 166 9.82 -23.75 9.84
C PRO A 166 8.33 -23.43 10.02
N GLU A 167 7.45 -24.35 9.63
CA GLU A 167 5.99 -24.17 9.61
C GLU A 167 5.41 -23.71 10.98
N ASN A 168 6.04 -24.16 12.08
CA ASN A 168 5.70 -23.78 13.45
C ASN A 168 6.09 -22.32 13.83
N SER A 169 6.73 -21.58 12.92
CA SER A 169 7.26 -20.23 13.13
C SER A 169 6.63 -19.17 12.21
N LEU A 170 5.77 -19.57 11.27
CA LEU A 170 5.18 -18.69 10.24
C LEU A 170 4.38 -17.52 10.83
N GLY A 171 3.64 -17.73 11.93
CA GLY A 171 2.84 -16.68 12.57
C GLY A 171 3.63 -15.72 13.48
N LYS A 172 4.94 -15.91 13.64
CA LYS A 172 5.74 -15.17 14.65
C LYS A 172 7.04 -14.58 14.12
N ARG A 173 7.47 -14.89 12.90
CA ARG A 173 8.78 -14.44 12.41
C ARG A 173 8.71 -13.56 11.18
N ARG A 174 9.20 -12.37 11.43
CA ARG A 174 9.70 -11.31 10.57
C ARG A 174 10.72 -11.88 9.56
N VAL A 175 10.37 -11.90 8.27
CA VAL A 175 11.28 -12.26 7.15
C VAL A 175 11.77 -10.97 6.49
N ASP A 176 13.08 -10.80 6.44
CA ASP A 176 13.71 -9.65 5.79
C ASP A 176 13.74 -9.81 4.27
N LEU A 177 13.58 -8.69 3.57
CA LEU A 177 13.72 -8.64 2.11
C LEU A 177 15.15 -9.07 1.73
N ASN A 178 15.24 -10.04 0.82
CA ASN A 178 16.50 -10.53 0.26
C ASN A 178 16.39 -10.61 -1.27
N LYS A 179 17.47 -11.04 -1.94
CA LYS A 179 17.49 -11.11 -3.42
C LYS A 179 16.45 -12.06 -4.00
N THR A 180 16.22 -13.21 -3.37
CA THR A 180 15.22 -14.19 -3.82
C THR A 180 13.82 -13.60 -3.72
N ILE A 181 13.47 -13.06 -2.55
CA ILE A 181 12.17 -12.41 -2.31
C ILE A 181 11.97 -11.24 -3.28
N HIS A 182 13.01 -10.44 -3.50
CA HIS A 182 12.94 -9.33 -4.45
C HIS A 182 12.66 -9.81 -5.87
N SER A 183 13.28 -10.92 -6.32
CA SER A 183 12.95 -11.51 -7.63
C SER A 183 11.49 -11.96 -7.70
N SER A 184 10.99 -12.67 -6.68
CA SER A 184 9.59 -13.11 -6.62
C SER A 184 8.60 -11.93 -6.59
N ILE A 185 8.97 -10.80 -5.97
CA ILE A 185 8.19 -9.56 -6.02
C ILE A 185 8.08 -9.04 -7.46
N LEU A 186 9.20 -9.04 -8.21
CA LEU A 186 9.19 -8.58 -9.60
C LEU A 186 8.35 -9.48 -10.50
N GLU A 187 8.39 -10.80 -10.27
CA GLU A 187 7.53 -11.77 -10.97
C GLU A 187 6.05 -11.55 -10.63
N PHE A 188 5.72 -11.37 -9.34
CA PHE A 188 4.37 -11.03 -8.90
C PHE A 188 3.84 -9.74 -9.55
N ILE A 189 4.68 -8.69 -9.63
CA ILE A 189 4.35 -7.43 -10.31
C ILE A 189 4.06 -7.67 -11.79
N TYR A 190 4.95 -8.41 -12.47
CA TYR A 190 4.81 -8.72 -13.88
C TYR A 190 3.51 -9.49 -14.18
N ASP A 191 3.21 -10.52 -13.40
CA ASP A 191 2.00 -11.34 -13.57
C ASP A 191 0.71 -10.51 -13.38
N LEU A 192 0.69 -9.60 -12.39
CA LEU A 192 -0.45 -8.71 -12.17
C LEU A 192 -0.60 -7.68 -13.31
N ASP A 193 0.49 -7.09 -13.76
CA ASP A 193 0.49 -6.12 -14.85
C ASP A 193 -0.03 -6.76 -16.15
N GLU A 194 0.48 -7.95 -16.48
CA GLU A 194 0.04 -8.72 -17.65
C GLU A 194 -1.45 -9.07 -17.56
N TYR A 195 -1.89 -9.68 -16.45
CA TYR A 195 -3.27 -10.13 -16.29
C TYR A 195 -4.28 -8.96 -16.27
N PHE A 196 -3.92 -7.83 -15.66
CA PHE A 196 -4.77 -6.65 -15.59
C PHE A 196 -4.46 -5.58 -16.65
N THR A 197 -3.82 -5.96 -17.77
CA THR A 197 -3.50 -5.04 -18.87
C THR A 197 -4.73 -4.26 -19.36
N GLU A 198 -5.92 -4.89 -19.40
CA GLU A 198 -7.15 -4.22 -19.84
C GLU A 198 -7.52 -3.02 -18.96
N PHE A 199 -7.15 -3.04 -17.67
CA PHE A 199 -7.37 -1.95 -16.73
C PHE A 199 -6.35 -0.82 -16.87
N LYS A 200 -5.34 -0.96 -17.75
CA LYS A 200 -4.11 -0.15 -17.72
C LYS A 200 -3.58 -0.11 -16.29
N PHE A 201 -3.51 -1.29 -15.69
CA PHE A 201 -3.01 -1.46 -14.33
C PHE A 201 -1.55 -1.07 -14.29
N GLN A 202 -1.11 -0.55 -13.16
CA GLN A 202 0.29 -0.26 -12.89
C GLN A 202 0.52 -0.61 -11.43
N ILE A 203 1.55 -1.41 -11.15
CA ILE A 203 1.99 -1.73 -9.80
C ILE A 203 3.51 -1.66 -9.73
N GLN A 204 4.02 -1.14 -8.62
CA GLN A 204 5.45 -1.08 -8.35
C GLN A 204 5.73 -1.29 -6.87
N PHE A 205 6.97 -1.66 -6.59
CA PHE A 205 7.50 -1.84 -5.25
C PHE A 205 8.82 -1.08 -5.12
N THR A 206 8.96 -0.32 -4.04
CA THR A 206 10.20 0.34 -3.66
C THR A 206 10.63 -0.15 -2.29
N SER A 207 11.84 -0.70 -2.19
CA SER A 207 12.37 -1.15 -0.91
C SER A 207 12.67 0.03 0.02
N TRP A 208 12.70 -0.19 1.34
CA TRP A 208 13.10 0.87 2.28
C TRP A 208 14.52 1.40 2.06
N ASN A 209 15.41 0.57 1.50
CA ASN A 209 16.77 1.01 1.17
C ASN A 209 16.77 2.03 0.03
N ASP A 210 15.84 1.89 -0.92
CA ASP A 210 15.72 2.78 -2.08
C ASP A 210 14.83 3.99 -1.80
N ALA A 211 13.89 3.88 -0.85
CA ALA A 211 12.95 4.93 -0.51
C ALA A 211 13.53 6.05 0.38
N ARG A 212 14.67 5.82 1.05
CA ARG A 212 15.22 6.77 2.04
C ARG A 212 16.26 7.72 1.43
N PRO A 213 16.31 8.99 1.90
CA PRO A 213 15.47 9.59 2.94
C PRO A 213 14.13 10.16 2.42
N TYR A 214 14.00 10.33 1.10
CA TYR A 214 12.80 10.90 0.47
C TYR A 214 12.20 9.91 -0.52
N TYR A 215 10.91 9.68 -0.38
CA TYR A 215 10.13 8.86 -1.28
C TYR A 215 9.37 9.73 -2.28
N TYR A 216 9.52 9.46 -3.56
CA TYR A 216 8.76 10.15 -4.61
C TYR A 216 7.66 9.23 -5.11
N LEU A 217 6.41 9.69 -5.04
CA LEU A 217 5.26 8.96 -5.58
C LEU A 217 5.38 8.88 -7.10
N ASN A 218 5.19 7.70 -7.69
CA ASN A 218 5.30 7.51 -9.14
C ASN A 218 4.01 6.93 -9.78
N PHE A 219 2.84 7.36 -9.32
CA PHE A 219 1.58 7.09 -9.99
C PHE A 219 1.57 7.69 -11.42
N GLY A 220 1.37 6.87 -12.45
CA GLY A 220 1.10 7.35 -13.81
C GLY A 220 2.32 7.55 -14.73
N GLY A 221 3.45 6.89 -14.47
CA GLY A 221 4.59 6.83 -15.40
C GLY A 221 4.32 5.95 -16.63
N GLY A 222 3.48 6.42 -17.56
CA GLY A 222 3.42 5.86 -18.91
C GLY A 222 4.75 6.05 -19.62
N GLY A 223 5.59 5.01 -19.67
CA GLY A 223 6.84 5.07 -20.42
C GLY A 223 7.86 3.99 -20.08
N GLY A 224 7.57 2.75 -20.46
CA GLY A 224 8.56 1.80 -20.97
C GLY A 224 9.73 1.39 -20.08
N GLY A 225 9.69 0.12 -19.67
CA GLY A 225 10.89 -0.65 -19.37
C GLY A 225 11.10 -0.87 -17.89
N ALA A 226 11.26 -2.15 -17.55
CA ALA A 226 11.92 -2.60 -16.35
C ALA A 226 13.20 -1.77 -16.11
N GLY A 227 13.08 -0.76 -15.26
CA GLY A 227 14.20 -0.10 -14.62
C GLY A 227 14.74 -1.07 -13.58
N TYR A 228 15.51 -2.05 -14.03
CA TYR A 228 16.36 -2.84 -13.16
C TYR A 228 17.25 -1.87 -12.37
N CYS A 229 16.90 -1.61 -11.11
CA CYS A 229 17.88 -1.17 -10.12
C CYS A 229 18.89 -2.31 -10.00
N SER A 230 19.97 -2.22 -10.76
CA SER A 230 21.15 -3.04 -10.56
C SER A 230 21.73 -2.67 -9.19
N ILE A 231 21.53 -3.56 -8.22
CA ILE A 231 22.31 -3.56 -6.98
C ILE A 231 23.78 -3.71 -7.39
N GLN A 232 24.57 -2.64 -7.23
CA GLN A 232 26.03 -2.71 -7.18
C GLN A 232 26.49 -2.86 -5.74
#